data_AF-A0A4V2JHJ8-F1
#
_entry.id   AF-A0A4V2JHJ8-F1
#
_cell.length_a   1.000
_cell.length_b   1.000
_cell.length_c   1.000
_cell.angle_alpha   90.00
_cell.angle_beta   90.00
_cell.angle_gamma   90.00
#
_symmetry.space_group_name_H-M   'P 1'
#
loop_
_entity.id
_entity.type
_entity.pdbx_description
1 polymer ?
#
loop_
_entity_poly.entity_id
_entity_poly.type
_entity_poly.pdbx_seq_one_letter_code
_entity_poly.pdbx_strand_id
1 'polypeptide(L)'
;GSGVESLTLEMVETPQSPHLRDKGYNGVALQCAWDCWLDDVHVRHADNGFLLVAAKACTLRRTRVSGRGSHHPYCCREGSHDNLVEDFTLDRRTVPAPPGTQLHGINVEGLSSYNVWSRGRMAMGTFDSHRGLPFANVRTDITVTNDGAHGGDASAGPLYGARFTHWNITVTNHRAGCIKLDDIAPYSATVGISEVTEFGQVDTPDFTGPLHTRTEAYGHPDAVNPRNLYEAQRGLRD
;
A
#
# COMPACT_ATOMS: atom_id res chain seq x y z
N GLY A 1 -1.88 -11.35 -21.31
CA GLY A 1 -0.80 -11.00 -20.39
C GLY A 1 0.51 -11.72 -20.63
N SER A 2 1.51 -11.32 -19.83
CA SER A 2 2.75 -12.06 -19.54
C SER A 2 2.78 -12.44 -18.05
N GLY A 3 3.55 -13.47 -17.71
CA GLY A 3 3.67 -14.01 -16.34
C GLY A 3 5.11 -14.10 -15.86
N VAL A 4 5.33 -13.94 -14.56
CA VAL A 4 6.60 -14.26 -13.88
C VAL A 4 6.28 -15.07 -12.63
N GLU A 5 6.95 -16.21 -12.44
CA GLU A 5 6.65 -17.08 -11.31
C GLU A 5 7.86 -17.76 -10.68
N SER A 6 7.72 -18.14 -9.40
CA SER A 6 8.60 -19.06 -8.67
C SER A 6 10.08 -18.66 -8.71
N LEU A 7 10.39 -17.39 -8.41
CA LEU A 7 11.77 -16.91 -8.48
C LEU A 7 12.12 -15.83 -7.43
N THR A 8 13.41 -15.77 -7.10
CA THR A 8 13.99 -14.73 -6.24
C THR A 8 14.89 -13.81 -7.07
N LEU A 9 14.61 -12.51 -7.03
CA LEU A 9 15.52 -11.46 -7.51
C LEU A 9 16.30 -10.91 -6.31
N GLU A 10 17.62 -11.08 -6.32
CA GLU A 10 18.50 -10.57 -5.27
C GLU A 10 19.47 -9.53 -5.83
N MET A 11 19.34 -8.30 -5.32
CA MET A 11 20.19 -7.18 -5.69
C MET A 11 21.39 -7.12 -4.76
N VAL A 12 22.46 -6.48 -5.24
CA VAL A 12 23.65 -6.24 -4.40
C VAL A 12 23.23 -5.48 -3.14
N GLU A 13 23.57 -6.02 -1.97
CA GLU A 13 23.31 -5.35 -0.71
C GLU A 13 24.23 -4.14 -0.57
N THR A 14 23.68 -2.94 -0.79
CA THR A 14 24.36 -1.67 -0.53
C THR A 14 23.61 -0.87 0.53
N PRO A 15 24.26 0.00 1.31
CA PRO A 15 23.53 0.88 2.24
C PRO A 15 22.38 1.60 1.55
N GLN A 16 21.23 1.73 2.23
CA GLN A 16 20.09 2.46 1.70
C GLN A 16 20.48 3.93 1.46
N SER A 17 20.10 4.45 0.30
CA SER A 17 20.33 5.86 -0.04
C SER A 17 19.42 6.78 0.78
N PRO A 18 19.81 8.06 0.95
CA PRO A 18 18.87 9.09 1.36
C PRO A 18 17.66 9.17 0.41
N HIS A 19 16.53 9.66 0.92
CA HIS A 19 15.29 9.82 0.16
C HIS A 19 15.53 10.52 -1.20
N LEU A 20 14.98 9.94 -2.28
CA LEU A 20 15.13 10.38 -3.68
C LEU A 20 16.55 10.31 -4.26
N ARG A 21 17.45 9.54 -3.64
CA ARG A 21 18.83 9.34 -4.11
C ARG A 21 19.19 7.85 -4.31
N ASP A 22 18.18 7.02 -4.48
CA ASP A 22 18.33 5.59 -4.72
C ASP A 22 19.12 5.30 -5.99
N LYS A 23 19.83 4.17 -5.99
CA LYS A 23 20.66 3.75 -7.12
C LYS A 23 19.81 3.13 -8.24
N GLY A 24 18.57 2.77 -7.94
CA GLY A 24 17.62 2.21 -8.89
C GLY A 24 17.68 0.68 -8.97
N TYR A 25 18.07 0.02 -7.87
CA TYR A 25 17.93 -1.43 -7.78
C TYR A 25 16.45 -1.81 -7.68
N ASN A 26 15.83 -2.09 -8.81
CA ASN A 26 14.40 -2.37 -8.92
C ASN A 26 14.15 -3.87 -9.13
N GLY A 27 13.11 -4.40 -8.49
CA GLY A 27 12.57 -5.72 -8.77
C GLY A 27 11.72 -5.72 -10.04
N VAL A 28 10.59 -6.41 -10.00
CA VAL A 28 9.75 -6.57 -11.19
C VAL A 28 8.87 -5.34 -11.39
N ALA A 29 8.93 -4.77 -12.59
CA ALA A 29 8.06 -3.69 -13.03
C ALA A 29 7.10 -4.20 -14.12
N LEU A 30 5.80 -4.05 -13.87
CA LEU A 30 4.75 -4.13 -14.87
C LEU A 30 4.45 -2.70 -15.33
N GLN A 31 5.14 -2.27 -16.39
CA GLN A 31 5.01 -0.92 -16.95
C GLN A 31 4.26 -0.95 -18.28
N CYS A 32 3.25 -0.08 -18.42
CA CYS A 32 2.33 -0.06 -19.57
C CYS A 32 1.75 -1.46 -19.86
N ALA A 33 1.51 -2.22 -18.79
CA ALA A 33 1.13 -3.61 -18.85
C ALA A 33 -0.39 -3.76 -18.71
N TRP A 34 -0.97 -4.69 -19.45
CA TRP A 34 -2.37 -5.07 -19.30
C TRP A 34 -2.45 -6.58 -19.15
N ASP A 35 -3.19 -7.02 -18.12
CA ASP A 35 -3.56 -8.42 -17.92
C ASP A 35 -2.34 -9.32 -17.65
N CYS A 36 -1.31 -8.77 -17.01
CA CYS A 36 -0.10 -9.48 -16.62
C CYS A 36 -0.18 -9.99 -15.18
N TRP A 37 0.64 -10.96 -14.82
CA TRP A 37 0.62 -11.51 -13.47
C TRP A 37 2.00 -11.88 -12.94
N LEU A 38 2.14 -11.85 -11.61
CA LEU A 38 3.28 -12.39 -10.88
C LEU A 38 2.75 -13.35 -9.82
N ASP A 39 3.45 -14.45 -9.59
CA ASP A 39 3.10 -15.41 -8.55
C ASP A 39 4.33 -16.04 -7.90
N ASP A 40 4.41 -16.03 -6.56
CA ASP A 40 5.55 -16.58 -5.82
C ASP A 40 6.90 -15.96 -6.24
N VAL A 41 6.96 -14.62 -6.17
CA VAL A 41 8.16 -13.85 -6.51
C VAL A 41 8.69 -13.13 -5.27
N HIS A 42 9.99 -13.30 -5.00
CA HIS A 42 10.68 -12.66 -3.88
C HIS A 42 11.71 -11.66 -4.38
N VAL A 43 11.64 -10.41 -3.92
CA VAL A 43 12.65 -9.38 -4.18
C VAL A 43 13.45 -9.09 -2.90
N ARG A 44 14.79 -9.11 -3.00
CA ARG A 44 15.72 -8.89 -1.89
C ARG A 44 16.67 -7.72 -2.15
N HIS A 45 16.86 -6.89 -1.12
CA HIS A 45 17.81 -5.77 -1.12
C HIS A 45 17.58 -4.71 -2.22
N ALA A 46 16.35 -4.60 -2.70
CA ALA A 46 15.94 -3.62 -3.70
C ALA A 46 15.69 -2.23 -3.09
N ASP A 47 15.90 -1.20 -3.89
CA ASP A 47 15.38 0.15 -3.63
C ASP A 47 13.88 0.18 -3.92
N ASN A 48 13.43 -0.43 -5.01
CA ASN A 48 12.02 -0.61 -5.31
C ASN A 48 11.67 -2.09 -5.55
N GLY A 49 10.67 -2.62 -4.86
CA GLY A 49 10.31 -4.03 -4.92
C GLY A 49 9.50 -4.38 -6.16
N PHE A 50 8.19 -4.10 -6.10
CA PHE A 50 7.25 -4.36 -7.19
C PHE A 50 6.58 -3.07 -7.66
N LEU A 51 6.63 -2.82 -8.97
CA LEU A 51 6.13 -1.59 -9.57
C LEU A 51 5.01 -1.90 -10.57
N LEU A 52 3.82 -1.35 -10.33
CA LEU A 52 2.74 -1.24 -11.31
C LEU A 52 2.74 0.22 -11.82
N VAL A 53 3.05 0.42 -13.10
CA VAL A 53 3.23 1.77 -13.71
C VAL A 53 2.37 1.86 -14.96
N ALA A 54 1.36 2.73 -14.98
CA ALA A 54 0.35 2.74 -16.04
C ALA A 54 -0.19 1.34 -16.36
N ALA A 55 -0.36 0.52 -15.32
CA ALA A 55 -0.72 -0.90 -15.45
C ALA A 55 -2.21 -1.10 -15.21
N LYS A 56 -2.84 -2.00 -15.97
CA LYS A 56 -4.26 -2.29 -15.85
C LYS A 56 -4.55 -3.78 -15.71
N ALA A 57 -5.46 -4.13 -14.80
CA ALA A 57 -5.92 -5.51 -14.62
C ALA A 57 -4.79 -6.53 -14.39
N CYS A 58 -3.69 -6.11 -13.76
CA CYS A 58 -2.59 -6.99 -13.43
C CYS A 58 -2.80 -7.61 -12.04
N THR A 59 -2.25 -8.80 -11.81
CA THR A 59 -2.33 -9.47 -10.50
C THR A 59 -0.97 -9.87 -9.97
N LEU A 60 -0.65 -9.48 -8.73
CA LEU A 60 0.52 -9.95 -7.98
C LEU A 60 0.02 -10.86 -6.85
N ARG A 61 0.51 -12.09 -6.80
CA ARG A 61 0.14 -13.09 -5.79
C ARG A 61 1.38 -13.61 -5.08
N ARG A 62 1.28 -13.89 -3.78
CA ARG A 62 2.35 -14.55 -3.00
C ARG A 62 3.71 -13.85 -3.16
N THR A 63 3.69 -12.53 -3.26
CA THR A 63 4.91 -11.73 -3.46
C THR A 63 5.54 -11.34 -2.13
N ARG A 64 6.86 -11.22 -2.11
CA ARG A 64 7.61 -10.86 -0.89
C ARG A 64 8.69 -9.83 -1.18
N VAL A 65 8.86 -8.87 -0.27
CA VAL A 65 10.00 -7.96 -0.26
C VAL A 65 10.74 -8.08 1.06
N SER A 66 12.08 -8.23 1.01
CA SER A 66 12.92 -8.33 2.20
C SER A 66 14.32 -7.74 2.03
N GLY A 67 15.11 -7.78 3.11
CA GLY A 67 16.52 -7.39 3.11
C GLY A 67 16.72 -6.04 3.78
N ARG A 68 17.68 -5.26 3.28
CA ARG A 68 18.16 -4.01 3.91
C ARG A 68 17.13 -2.89 4.10
N GLY A 69 15.93 -3.02 3.52
CA GLY A 69 14.95 -1.95 3.41
C GLY A 69 14.89 -1.37 1.99
N SER A 70 13.73 -0.83 1.64
CA SER A 70 13.39 -0.31 0.32
C SER A 70 12.79 1.08 0.44
N HIS A 71 12.87 1.87 -0.62
CA HIS A 71 12.12 3.11 -0.76
C HIS A 71 10.65 2.80 -1.06
N HIS A 72 10.32 2.19 -2.21
CA HIS A 72 8.97 1.68 -2.50
C HIS A 72 8.97 0.15 -2.60
N PRO A 73 8.58 -0.60 -1.55
CA PRO A 73 8.47 -2.05 -1.66
C PRO A 73 7.36 -2.46 -2.64
N TYR A 74 6.24 -1.72 -2.66
CA TYR A 74 5.18 -1.88 -3.65
C TYR A 74 4.66 -0.52 -4.09
N CYS A 75 4.34 -0.34 -5.38
CA CYS A 75 3.58 0.82 -5.83
C CYS A 75 2.63 0.55 -6.99
N CYS A 76 1.46 1.21 -6.95
CA CYS A 76 0.62 1.48 -8.11
C CYS A 76 0.72 2.96 -8.45
N ARG A 77 1.32 3.29 -9.59
CA ARG A 77 1.60 4.67 -10.00
C ARG A 77 1.26 4.96 -11.44
N GLU A 78 1.23 6.26 -11.76
CA GLU A 78 1.03 6.79 -13.11
C GLU A 78 -0.24 6.22 -13.77
N GLY A 79 -1.39 6.34 -13.11
CA GLY A 79 -2.67 5.82 -13.63
C GLY A 79 -2.69 4.30 -13.72
N SER A 80 -2.35 3.62 -12.62
CA SER A 80 -2.50 2.17 -12.52
C SER A 80 -3.89 1.81 -12.01
N HIS A 81 -4.61 0.99 -12.76
CA HIS A 81 -6.04 0.74 -12.56
C HIS A 81 -6.42 -0.73 -12.45
N ASP A 82 -7.43 -1.04 -11.64
CA ASP A 82 -8.03 -2.38 -11.56
C ASP A 82 -7.02 -3.50 -11.24
N ASN A 83 -5.90 -3.19 -10.56
CA ASN A 83 -4.89 -4.20 -10.23
C ASN A 83 -5.18 -4.87 -8.89
N LEU A 84 -4.76 -6.12 -8.75
CA LEU A 84 -4.87 -6.90 -7.53
C LEU A 84 -3.48 -7.24 -6.99
N VAL A 85 -3.24 -6.97 -5.72
CA VAL A 85 -2.08 -7.47 -4.99
C VAL A 85 -2.60 -8.26 -3.79
N GLU A 86 -2.33 -9.56 -3.77
CA GLU A 86 -2.86 -10.47 -2.75
C GLU A 86 -1.80 -11.42 -2.17
N ASP A 87 -1.99 -11.81 -0.92
CA ASP A 87 -1.09 -12.73 -0.19
C ASP A 87 0.37 -12.24 -0.13
N PHE A 88 0.55 -10.93 0.04
CA PHE A 88 1.85 -10.28 -0.04
C PHE A 88 2.51 -10.12 1.34
N THR A 89 3.85 -10.12 1.36
CA THR A 89 4.64 -9.88 2.57
C THR A 89 5.67 -8.77 2.36
N LEU A 90 5.76 -7.88 3.34
CA LEU A 90 6.86 -6.93 3.51
C LEU A 90 7.56 -7.22 4.84
N ASP A 91 8.77 -7.74 4.77
CA ASP A 91 9.55 -8.10 5.95
C ASP A 91 10.13 -6.87 6.65
N ARG A 92 10.47 -7.04 7.94
CA ARG A 92 11.26 -6.05 8.66
C ARG A 92 12.64 -5.94 7.99
N ARG A 93 13.10 -4.71 7.79
CA ARG A 93 14.45 -4.45 7.29
C ARG A 93 15.53 -5.08 8.18
N THR A 94 16.61 -5.54 7.57
CA THR A 94 17.74 -6.20 8.26
C THR A 94 18.77 -5.23 8.84
N VAL A 95 18.72 -3.96 8.45
CA VAL A 95 19.62 -2.90 8.93
C VAL A 95 18.83 -1.66 9.37
N PRO A 96 19.38 -0.77 10.22
CA PRO A 96 18.75 0.50 10.53
C PRO A 96 18.57 1.36 9.29
N ALA A 97 17.48 2.13 9.19
CA ALA A 97 17.35 3.10 8.13
C ALA A 97 18.23 4.32 8.41
N PRO A 98 18.78 4.93 7.36
CA PRO A 98 19.35 6.26 7.46
C PRO A 98 18.37 7.27 8.09
N PRO A 99 18.88 8.30 8.79
CA PRO A 99 18.07 9.43 9.21
C PRO A 99 17.34 10.06 8.01
N GLY A 100 16.06 10.38 8.18
CA GLY A 100 15.25 11.02 7.13
C GLY A 100 14.75 10.07 6.04
N THR A 101 14.93 8.75 6.17
CA THR A 101 14.28 7.78 5.28
C THR A 101 12.76 7.84 5.41
N GLN A 102 12.06 7.88 4.27
CA GLN A 102 10.62 7.64 4.19
C GLN A 102 10.40 6.16 3.83
N LEU A 103 9.69 5.44 4.69
CA LEU A 103 9.30 4.05 4.43
C LEU A 103 7.85 4.03 3.95
N HIS A 104 7.64 3.84 2.65
CA HIS A 104 6.29 3.97 2.09
C HIS A 104 5.39 2.76 2.39
N GLY A 105 5.89 1.52 2.23
CA GLY A 105 5.05 0.33 2.35
C GLY A 105 4.28 0.04 1.06
N ILE A 106 2.95 -0.07 1.13
CA ILE A 106 2.12 -0.22 -0.07
C ILE A 106 1.69 1.16 -0.57
N ASN A 107 2.03 1.48 -1.82
CA ASN A 107 1.77 2.79 -2.40
C ASN A 107 0.64 2.75 -3.46
N VAL A 108 -0.24 3.75 -3.43
CA VAL A 108 -1.09 4.14 -4.57
C VAL A 108 -0.95 5.65 -4.81
N GLU A 109 -0.72 6.05 -6.07
CA GLU A 109 -0.47 7.47 -6.41
C GLU A 109 -0.93 7.86 -7.81
N GLY A 110 -0.87 9.15 -8.13
CA GLY A 110 -0.95 9.65 -9.52
C GLY A 110 -2.18 9.13 -10.26
N LEU A 111 -3.38 9.44 -9.74
CA LEU A 111 -4.69 9.04 -10.25
C LEU A 111 -4.95 7.52 -10.29
N SER A 112 -4.07 6.69 -9.73
CA SER A 112 -4.27 5.24 -9.66
C SER A 112 -5.52 4.89 -8.84
N SER A 113 -6.35 4.00 -9.39
CA SER A 113 -7.68 3.73 -8.84
C SER A 113 -8.17 2.31 -9.02
N TYR A 114 -9.14 1.90 -8.21
CA TYR A 114 -9.72 0.56 -8.25
C TYR A 114 -8.70 -0.56 -8.00
N ASN A 115 -7.55 -0.25 -7.40
CA ASN A 115 -6.58 -1.26 -7.01
C ASN A 115 -6.99 -1.86 -5.67
N VAL A 116 -6.75 -3.17 -5.53
CA VAL A 116 -7.06 -3.94 -4.34
C VAL A 116 -5.78 -4.50 -3.74
N TRP A 117 -5.59 -4.27 -2.44
CA TRP A 117 -4.56 -4.91 -1.62
C TRP A 117 -5.25 -5.85 -0.63
N SER A 118 -4.92 -7.13 -0.67
CA SER A 118 -5.64 -8.18 0.06
C SER A 118 -4.70 -9.12 0.80
N ARG A 119 -5.06 -9.56 2.01
CA ARG A 119 -4.32 -10.61 2.76
C ARG A 119 -2.83 -10.30 2.93
N GLY A 120 -2.54 -9.08 3.34
CA GLY A 120 -1.18 -8.55 3.44
C GLY A 120 -0.57 -8.68 4.83
N ARG A 121 0.75 -8.92 4.89
CA ARG A 121 1.53 -8.79 6.13
C ARG A 121 2.68 -7.81 5.95
N MET A 122 2.66 -6.72 6.72
CA MET A 122 3.64 -5.65 6.65
C MET A 122 4.32 -5.47 8.01
N ALA A 123 5.57 -5.90 8.13
CA ALA A 123 6.34 -5.74 9.36
C ALA A 123 6.95 -4.34 9.54
N MET A 124 6.80 -3.47 8.53
CA MET A 124 7.20 -2.06 8.49
C MET A 124 6.40 -1.32 7.38
N GLY A 125 6.56 -0.01 7.28
CA GLY A 125 5.97 0.85 6.24
C GLY A 125 4.61 1.42 6.65
N THR A 126 3.84 1.88 5.66
CA THR A 126 2.48 2.41 5.88
C THR A 126 1.58 2.15 4.66
N PHE A 127 0.35 2.66 4.71
CA PHE A 127 -0.56 2.72 3.56
C PHE A 127 -0.33 4.04 2.81
N ASP A 128 0.82 4.13 2.13
CA ASP A 128 1.18 5.30 1.35
C ASP A 128 0.12 5.55 0.27
N SER A 129 -0.56 6.68 0.40
CA SER A 129 -1.48 7.18 -0.61
C SER A 129 -0.82 8.45 -1.15
N HIS A 130 0.33 8.28 -1.81
CA HIS A 130 1.16 9.38 -2.30
C HIS A 130 0.29 10.40 -3.04
N ARG A 131 0.65 11.68 -2.92
CA ARG A 131 -0.10 12.78 -3.57
C ARG A 131 -0.29 12.55 -5.07
N GLY A 132 -1.36 13.13 -5.60
CA GLY A 132 -1.79 12.94 -6.98
C GLY A 132 -3.19 12.37 -7.11
N LEU A 133 -4.04 12.56 -6.09
CA LEU A 133 -5.45 12.20 -6.11
C LEU A 133 -5.72 10.73 -6.52
N PRO A 134 -5.07 9.71 -5.92
CA PRO A 134 -5.53 8.33 -6.08
C PRO A 134 -6.96 8.19 -5.54
N PHE A 135 -7.77 7.25 -6.02
CA PHE A 135 -9.18 7.14 -5.58
C PHE A 135 -9.73 5.72 -5.73
N ALA A 136 -10.82 5.40 -5.05
CA ALA A 136 -11.52 4.11 -5.17
C ALA A 136 -10.64 2.86 -4.94
N ASN A 137 -9.58 2.96 -4.14
CA ASN A 137 -8.72 1.81 -3.81
C ASN A 137 -9.19 1.11 -2.54
N VAL A 138 -8.99 -0.21 -2.48
CA VAL A 138 -9.36 -1.06 -1.35
C VAL A 138 -8.11 -1.66 -0.72
N ARG A 139 -8.04 -1.63 0.61
CA ARG A 139 -7.05 -2.36 1.41
C ARG A 139 -7.83 -3.22 2.40
N THR A 140 -7.70 -4.53 2.33
CA THR A 140 -8.54 -5.46 3.10
C THR A 140 -7.76 -6.63 3.69
N ASP A 141 -8.07 -6.99 4.94
CA ASP A 141 -7.45 -8.10 5.68
C ASP A 141 -5.92 -7.99 5.70
N ILE A 142 -5.41 -6.90 6.29
CA ILE A 142 -3.97 -6.61 6.35
C ILE A 142 -3.53 -6.42 7.80
N THR A 143 -2.39 -7.02 8.15
CA THR A 143 -1.67 -6.74 9.40
C THR A 143 -0.46 -5.85 9.10
N VAL A 144 -0.34 -4.72 9.81
CA VAL A 144 0.71 -3.72 9.58
C VAL A 144 1.33 -3.22 10.89
N THR A 145 2.66 -3.19 10.93
CA THR A 145 3.41 -2.32 11.85
C THR A 145 3.60 -0.97 11.15
N ASN A 146 2.81 0.03 11.54
CA ASN A 146 2.73 1.31 10.83
C ASN A 146 3.84 2.26 11.30
N ASP A 147 5.05 2.13 10.76
CA ASP A 147 6.22 2.98 11.10
C ASP A 147 6.71 3.81 9.91
N GLY A 148 5.93 3.83 8.83
CA GLY A 148 6.21 4.54 7.59
C GLY A 148 5.68 5.97 7.50
N ALA A 149 5.93 6.60 6.37
CA ALA A 149 5.42 7.92 6.01
C ALA A 149 4.95 7.88 4.56
N HIS A 150 3.90 8.64 4.24
CA HIS A 150 3.53 8.87 2.85
C HIS A 150 4.44 9.93 2.22
N GLY A 151 4.54 9.90 0.89
CA GLY A 151 5.28 10.91 0.12
C GLY A 151 4.39 11.79 -0.74
N GLY A 152 5.02 12.42 -1.72
CA GLY A 152 4.36 13.22 -2.76
C GLY A 152 4.60 14.70 -2.58
N ASP A 153 4.93 15.37 -3.68
CA ASP A 153 5.09 16.82 -3.69
C ASP A 153 3.75 17.51 -3.36
N ALA A 154 3.78 18.54 -2.51
CA ALA A 154 2.57 19.26 -2.10
C ALA A 154 1.80 19.85 -3.29
N SER A 155 2.48 20.15 -4.40
CA SER A 155 1.87 20.65 -5.65
C SER A 155 1.26 19.57 -6.53
N ALA A 156 1.48 18.28 -6.24
CA ALA A 156 0.95 17.17 -7.03
C ALA A 156 -0.57 16.98 -6.87
N GLY A 157 -1.18 17.69 -5.94
CA GLY A 157 -2.61 17.63 -5.64
C GLY A 157 -2.91 16.90 -4.33
N PRO A 158 -4.19 16.60 -4.07
CA PRO A 158 -4.61 15.98 -2.81
C PRO A 158 -3.98 14.60 -2.56
N LEU A 159 -3.82 14.28 -1.28
CA LEU A 159 -3.37 12.98 -0.80
C LEU A 159 -4.39 11.88 -1.10
N TYR A 160 -5.68 12.20 -0.98
CA TYR A 160 -6.77 11.28 -1.25
C TYR A 160 -7.79 11.89 -2.22
N GLY A 161 -8.19 11.10 -3.22
CA GLY A 161 -9.49 11.21 -3.85
C GLY A 161 -10.53 10.36 -3.12
N ALA A 162 -11.75 10.33 -3.65
CA ALA A 162 -12.89 9.73 -2.95
C ALA A 162 -12.86 8.18 -2.94
N ARG A 163 -13.65 7.58 -2.04
CA ARG A 163 -14.01 6.14 -2.05
C ARG A 163 -12.87 5.18 -1.71
N PHE A 164 -11.93 5.59 -0.87
CA PHE A 164 -11.03 4.61 -0.26
C PHE A 164 -11.77 3.71 0.71
N THR A 165 -11.37 2.45 0.80
CA THR A 165 -11.87 1.54 1.82
C THR A 165 -10.74 0.79 2.48
N HIS A 166 -10.62 0.94 3.80
CA HIS A 166 -9.79 0.11 4.65
C HIS A 166 -10.70 -0.83 5.46
N TRP A 167 -10.51 -2.14 5.31
CA TRP A 167 -11.41 -3.15 5.85
C TRP A 167 -10.65 -4.26 6.58
N ASN A 168 -10.95 -4.52 7.85
CA ASN A 168 -10.23 -5.50 8.68
C ASN A 168 -8.71 -5.28 8.68
N ILE A 169 -8.28 -4.15 9.27
CA ILE A 169 -6.87 -3.78 9.36
C ILE A 169 -6.38 -3.92 10.80
N THR A 170 -5.40 -4.80 11.00
CA THR A 170 -4.72 -4.95 12.28
C THR A 170 -3.48 -4.07 12.31
N VAL A 171 -3.43 -3.09 13.23
CA VAL A 171 -2.30 -2.17 13.40
C VAL A 171 -1.55 -2.54 14.68
N THR A 172 -0.36 -3.12 14.54
CA THR A 172 0.36 -3.76 15.66
C THR A 172 1.04 -2.77 16.60
N ASN A 173 1.30 -1.55 16.14
CA ASN A 173 1.92 -0.48 16.91
C ASN A 173 0.98 0.69 17.20
N HIS A 174 -0.31 0.53 16.91
CA HIS A 174 -1.36 1.50 17.18
C HIS A 174 -1.20 2.88 16.50
N ARG A 175 -0.39 3.04 15.44
CA ARG A 175 -0.28 4.34 14.76
C ARG A 175 -1.43 4.58 13.78
N ALA A 176 -2.11 5.73 13.91
CA ALA A 176 -3.27 6.08 13.08
C ALA A 176 -2.94 6.59 11.66
N GLY A 177 -1.83 7.31 11.49
CA GLY A 177 -1.50 8.02 10.24
C GLY A 177 -1.55 7.13 9.00
N CYS A 178 -2.19 7.60 7.92
CA CYS A 178 -2.48 6.88 6.67
C CYS A 178 -3.35 5.61 6.79
N ILE A 179 -3.68 5.15 8.00
CA ILE A 179 -4.53 3.97 8.21
C ILE A 179 -5.98 4.37 8.51
N LYS A 180 -6.19 5.36 9.38
CA LYS A 180 -7.52 5.86 9.74
C LYS A 180 -7.93 6.96 8.75
N LEU A 181 -9.06 6.79 8.05
CA LEU A 181 -9.45 7.66 6.92
C LEU A 181 -10.48 8.75 7.28
N ASP A 182 -11.14 8.63 8.43
CA ASP A 182 -12.33 9.41 8.80
C ASP A 182 -12.17 10.92 8.73
N ASP A 183 -10.98 11.40 9.10
CA ASP A 183 -10.71 12.83 9.16
C ASP A 183 -9.88 13.33 7.98
N ILE A 184 -9.71 12.54 6.89
CA ILE A 184 -8.83 12.93 5.78
C ILE A 184 -9.31 12.62 4.36
N ALA A 185 -9.93 11.45 4.13
CA ALA A 185 -10.32 11.02 2.78
C ALA A 185 -11.81 11.26 2.57
N PRO A 186 -12.30 11.72 1.40
CA PRO A 186 -13.72 11.96 1.17
C PRO A 186 -14.46 10.67 0.77
N TYR A 187 -15.73 10.55 1.15
CA TYR A 187 -16.65 9.45 0.83
C TYR A 187 -16.00 8.06 0.99
N SER A 188 -15.21 7.90 2.03
CA SER A 188 -14.38 6.72 2.26
C SER A 188 -14.93 5.90 3.43
N ALA A 189 -14.33 4.75 3.69
CA ALA A 189 -14.71 3.90 4.81
C ALA A 189 -13.51 3.26 5.50
N THR A 190 -13.54 3.25 6.83
CA THR A 190 -12.65 2.47 7.69
C THR A 190 -13.50 1.53 8.52
N VAL A 191 -13.36 0.22 8.31
CA VAL A 191 -14.25 -0.78 8.91
C VAL A 191 -13.43 -1.89 9.54
N GLY A 192 -13.64 -2.18 10.83
CA GLY A 192 -12.94 -3.26 11.52
C GLY A 192 -11.44 -3.01 11.68
N ILE A 193 -11.03 -1.87 12.26
CA ILE A 193 -9.61 -1.60 12.48
C ILE A 193 -9.23 -1.70 13.96
N SER A 194 -7.95 -1.98 14.25
CA SER A 194 -7.41 -1.86 15.61
C SER A 194 -7.64 -0.46 16.20
N GLU A 195 -7.66 -0.36 17.54
CA GLU A 195 -7.51 0.94 18.19
C GLU A 195 -6.15 1.53 17.84
N VAL A 196 -6.15 2.80 17.43
CA VAL A 196 -4.99 3.57 17.02
C VAL A 196 -4.99 4.96 17.67
N THR A 197 -3.82 5.56 17.76
CA THR A 197 -3.60 6.92 18.26
C THR A 197 -2.74 7.71 17.29
N GLU A 198 -2.83 9.03 17.38
CA GLU A 198 -2.11 9.96 16.52
C GLU A 198 -0.69 10.19 17.04
N PHE A 199 0.30 9.76 16.25
CA PHE A 199 1.71 10.09 16.43
C PHE A 199 2.49 9.87 15.13
N GLY A 200 3.68 10.46 15.03
CA GLY A 200 4.44 10.51 13.77
C GLY A 200 3.79 11.46 12.77
N GLN A 201 3.82 11.12 11.47
CA GLN A 201 3.10 11.89 10.45
C GLN A 201 1.59 11.68 10.59
N VAL A 202 0.86 12.77 10.74
CA VAL A 202 -0.61 12.84 10.77
C VAL A 202 -1.00 14.05 9.92
N ASP A 203 -1.94 13.85 9.02
CA ASP A 203 -2.25 14.80 7.95
C ASP A 203 -3.68 15.32 8.11
N THR A 204 -3.95 16.49 7.54
CA THR A 204 -5.27 17.12 7.50
C THR A 204 -5.84 17.06 6.08
N PRO A 205 -7.17 17.16 5.90
CA PRO A 205 -7.79 17.19 4.57
C PRO A 205 -7.20 18.26 3.65
N ASP A 206 -6.94 17.90 2.39
CA ASP A 206 -6.53 18.84 1.33
C ASP A 206 -7.70 19.60 0.68
N PHE A 207 -8.93 19.36 1.12
CA PHE A 207 -10.14 19.95 0.54
C PHE A 207 -11.12 20.38 1.64
N THR A 208 -12.00 21.32 1.29
CA THR A 208 -13.01 21.86 2.20
C THR A 208 -14.33 21.10 2.07
N GLY A 209 -15.15 21.18 3.12
CA GLY A 209 -16.49 20.59 3.15
C GLY A 209 -16.58 19.24 3.87
N PRO A 210 -17.79 18.68 3.96
CA PRO A 210 -18.02 17.42 4.67
C PRO A 210 -17.33 16.24 3.97
N LEU A 211 -16.60 15.44 4.75
CA LEU A 211 -15.91 14.26 4.22
C LEU A 211 -16.87 13.13 3.86
N HIS A 212 -18.00 12.98 4.56
CA HIS A 212 -18.93 11.84 4.42
C HIS A 212 -18.28 10.46 4.61
N THR A 213 -17.13 10.41 5.27
CA THR A 213 -16.41 9.17 5.56
C THR A 213 -16.98 8.50 6.80
N ARG A 214 -16.94 7.17 6.80
CA ARG A 214 -17.51 6.34 7.86
C ARG A 214 -16.44 5.53 8.55
N THR A 215 -16.52 5.47 9.87
CA THR A 215 -15.77 4.52 10.70
C THR A 215 -16.76 3.58 11.38
N GLU A 216 -16.53 2.28 11.24
CA GLU A 216 -17.38 1.23 11.82
C GLU A 216 -16.53 0.12 12.45
N ALA A 217 -17.03 -0.53 13.50
CA ALA A 217 -16.34 -1.62 14.22
C ALA A 217 -14.90 -1.28 14.64
N TYR A 218 -14.68 -0.04 15.07
CA TYR A 218 -13.38 0.42 15.58
C TYR A 218 -12.95 -0.35 16.84
N GLY A 219 -11.67 -0.65 16.95
CA GLY A 219 -11.09 -1.45 18.04
C GLY A 219 -11.30 -2.96 17.92
N HIS A 220 -12.04 -3.41 16.90
CA HIS A 220 -12.42 -4.80 16.70
C HIS A 220 -12.04 -5.31 15.31
N PRO A 221 -10.73 -5.35 14.97
CA PRO A 221 -10.30 -6.04 13.77
C PRO A 221 -10.73 -7.51 13.87
N ASP A 222 -11.09 -8.10 12.73
CA ASP A 222 -11.63 -9.48 12.60
C ASP A 222 -13.07 -9.70 13.12
N ALA A 223 -13.71 -8.72 13.77
CA ALA A 223 -15.10 -8.86 14.20
C ALA A 223 -16.11 -8.63 13.05
N VAL A 224 -15.65 -8.08 11.93
CA VAL A 224 -16.50 -7.76 10.78
C VAL A 224 -16.57 -8.95 9.83
N ASN A 225 -17.80 -9.37 9.53
CA ASN A 225 -18.10 -10.35 8.48
C ASN A 225 -18.74 -9.65 7.28
N PRO A 226 -18.24 -9.81 6.05
CA PRO A 226 -17.11 -10.66 5.65
C PRO A 226 -15.76 -10.18 6.17
N ARG A 227 -14.83 -11.11 6.41
CA ARG A 227 -13.46 -10.79 6.81
C ARG A 227 -12.72 -10.03 5.71
N ASN A 228 -12.86 -10.49 4.47
CA ASN A 228 -12.20 -9.90 3.32
C ASN A 228 -13.25 -9.32 2.36
N LEU A 229 -13.22 -7.99 2.17
CA LEU A 229 -14.22 -7.31 1.35
C LEU A 229 -14.13 -7.72 -0.13
N TYR A 230 -12.92 -7.91 -0.65
CA TYR A 230 -12.70 -8.30 -2.04
C TYR A 230 -13.26 -9.70 -2.32
N GLU A 231 -12.99 -10.67 -1.45
CA GLU A 231 -13.53 -12.04 -1.57
C GLU A 231 -15.05 -12.05 -1.51
N ALA A 232 -15.64 -11.29 -0.59
CA ALA A 232 -17.09 -11.20 -0.47
C ALA A 232 -17.74 -10.59 -1.73
N GLN A 233 -17.15 -9.54 -2.29
CA GLN A 233 -17.62 -8.94 -3.53
C GLN A 233 -17.51 -9.90 -4.72
N ARG A 234 -16.49 -10.76 -4.74
CA ARG A 234 -16.39 -11.82 -5.75
C ARG A 234 -17.49 -12.86 -5.60
N GLY A 235 -17.77 -13.30 -4.37
CA GLY A 235 -18.82 -14.29 -4.09
C GLY A 235 -20.25 -13.80 -4.38
N LEU A 236 -20.47 -12.50 -4.58
CA LEU A 236 -21.76 -11.96 -5.04
C LEU A 236 -22.01 -12.14 -6.55
N ARG A 237 -20.97 -12.49 -7.31
CA ARG A 237 -21.05 -12.65 -8.77
C ARG A 237 -21.28 -14.10 -9.20
N ASP A 238 -21.17 -15.04 -8.26
CA ASP A 238 -21.48 -16.46 -8.43
C ASP A 238 -22.92 -16.73 -7.98
#